data_AF-A0A2T6KV42-F1
#
_entry.id   AF-A0A2T6KV42-F1
#
_cell.length_a   1.000
_cell.length_b   1.000
_cell.length_c   1.000
_cell.angle_alpha   90.00
_cell.angle_beta   90.00
_cell.angle_gamma   90.00
#
_symmetry.space_group_name_H-M   'P 1'
#
loop_
_entity.id
_entity.type
_entity.pdbx_description
1 polymer ?
#
loop_
_entity_poly.entity_id
_entity_poly.type
_entity_poly.pdbx_seq_one_letter_code
_entity_poly.pdbx_strand_id
1 'polypeptide(L)'
;MTFFNSLFGPGSGSTKTTMVAPEDALPGRAAPVLQDPRPHTVLGSSITGPWEPGTRVLYLAMGCFWGAEEIYWQVPGVVSTAVGYMGGTTPNPTYEETCTARTGHTETALVAYDPTKVTEEELLKIFWERHDPTQGFRQGNDVGTQYRSAVYWTTPEQAEAVQETAKRYAEVLSAKGYDAITTELAPAAEAGPFYYAEDYHQQYLSDAKNPNGYRCHATTGVPFPDAA
;
A
#
# COMPACT_ATOMS: atom_id res chain seq x y z
N MET A 1 16.02 -23.53 -41.66
CA MET A 1 15.70 -23.86 -40.26
C MET A 1 15.55 -22.56 -39.49
N THR A 2 14.31 -22.09 -39.43
CA THR A 2 13.87 -20.87 -38.72
C THR A 2 13.72 -21.19 -37.24
N PHE A 3 14.58 -20.61 -36.41
CA PHE A 3 14.53 -20.65 -34.94
C PHE A 3 14.31 -19.23 -34.42
N PHE A 4 13.24 -18.57 -34.85
CA PHE A 4 12.79 -17.28 -34.30
C PHE A 4 11.31 -17.11 -34.64
N ASN A 5 10.44 -17.75 -33.85
CA ASN A 5 9.03 -17.40 -33.72
C ASN A 5 8.43 -18.24 -32.58
N SER A 6 8.39 -17.67 -31.37
CA SER A 6 7.27 -17.86 -30.43
C SER A 6 7.53 -17.01 -29.18
N LEU A 7 7.23 -15.71 -29.27
CA LEU A 7 7.06 -14.86 -28.07
C LEU A 7 5.82 -13.95 -28.16
N PHE A 8 4.96 -14.15 -29.15
CA PHE A 8 3.67 -13.47 -29.23
C PHE A 8 2.58 -14.52 -29.48
N GLY A 9 2.13 -15.16 -28.40
CA GLY A 9 0.86 -15.88 -28.39
C GLY A 9 -0.31 -14.87 -28.43
N PRO A 10 -1.40 -15.18 -29.14
CA PRO A 10 -2.56 -14.29 -29.21
C PRO A 10 -3.36 -14.42 -27.90
N GLY A 11 -3.31 -13.39 -27.06
CA GLY A 11 -4.00 -13.38 -25.77
C GLY A 11 -3.81 -12.08 -25.00
N SER A 12 -3.94 -10.93 -25.67
CA SER A 12 -3.92 -9.61 -25.03
C SER A 12 -5.26 -9.32 -24.34
N GLY A 13 -5.55 -10.06 -23.27
CA GLY A 13 -6.51 -9.70 -22.23
C GLY A 13 -5.75 -9.49 -20.92
N SER A 14 -6.01 -8.37 -20.24
CA SER A 14 -5.27 -7.86 -19.08
C SER A 14 -4.86 -8.94 -18.04
N THR A 15 -3.62 -9.41 -18.09
CA THR A 15 -3.04 -10.33 -17.09
C THR A 15 -2.76 -9.65 -15.75
N LYS A 16 -2.75 -8.31 -15.71
CA LYS A 16 -2.42 -7.55 -14.50
C LYS A 16 -3.54 -7.51 -13.47
N THR A 17 -4.77 -7.84 -13.84
CA THR A 17 -5.95 -7.79 -12.99
C THR A 17 -6.37 -9.17 -12.47
N THR A 18 -5.43 -10.11 -12.42
CA THR A 18 -5.66 -11.46 -11.89
C THR A 18 -4.50 -11.78 -10.94
N MET A 19 -4.82 -12.27 -9.74
CA MET A 19 -3.78 -12.66 -8.78
C MET A 19 -2.97 -13.83 -9.33
N VAL A 20 -1.64 -13.74 -9.25
CA VAL A 20 -0.73 -14.81 -9.63
C VAL A 20 -0.83 -15.96 -8.62
N ALA A 21 -0.79 -17.21 -9.11
CA ALA A 21 -0.69 -18.37 -8.23
C ALA A 21 0.71 -18.38 -7.57
N PRO A 22 0.85 -18.78 -6.29
CA PRO A 22 2.14 -18.80 -5.60
C PRO A 22 3.26 -19.54 -6.35
N GLU A 23 2.94 -20.63 -7.03
CA GLU A 23 3.86 -21.44 -7.84
C GLU A 23 4.32 -20.77 -9.15
N ASP A 24 3.56 -19.81 -9.66
CA ASP A 24 3.84 -19.06 -10.89
C ASP A 24 4.47 -17.69 -10.64
N ALA A 25 4.58 -17.31 -9.36
CA ALA A 25 5.14 -16.05 -8.92
C ALA A 25 6.64 -15.97 -9.23
N LEU A 26 7.15 -14.74 -9.37
CA LEU A 26 8.58 -14.54 -9.56
C LEU A 26 9.37 -15.08 -8.36
N PRO A 27 10.55 -15.69 -8.59
CA PRO A 27 11.33 -16.29 -7.50
C PRO A 27 11.95 -15.26 -6.55
N GLY A 28 12.05 -14.00 -6.98
CA GLY A 28 12.61 -12.91 -6.17
C GLY A 28 14.09 -13.11 -5.85
N ARG A 29 14.49 -12.65 -4.67
CA ARG A 29 15.90 -12.68 -4.21
C ARG A 29 15.99 -12.82 -2.70
N ALA A 30 17.13 -13.32 -2.22
CA ALA A 30 17.39 -13.48 -0.79
C ALA A 30 17.80 -12.17 -0.09
N ALA A 31 18.57 -11.32 -0.77
CA ALA A 31 19.03 -10.05 -0.22
C ALA A 31 17.96 -8.95 -0.39
N PRO A 32 17.79 -8.05 0.60
CA PRO A 32 16.88 -6.92 0.45
C PRO A 32 17.34 -5.99 -0.68
N VAL A 33 16.36 -5.39 -1.36
CA VAL A 33 16.61 -4.39 -2.41
C VAL A 33 17.17 -3.11 -1.81
N LEU A 34 16.57 -2.63 -0.72
CA LEU A 34 17.09 -1.52 0.07
C LEU A 34 18.11 -2.03 1.10
N GLN A 35 19.40 -1.91 0.79
CA GLN A 35 20.47 -2.37 1.67
C GLN A 35 20.85 -1.34 2.74
N ASP A 36 20.93 -0.07 2.35
CA ASP A 36 21.38 1.04 3.20
C ASP A 36 20.29 2.11 3.29
N PRO A 37 19.25 1.91 4.12
CA PRO A 37 18.14 2.86 4.24
C PRO A 37 18.65 4.20 4.80
N ARG A 38 18.36 5.28 4.07
CA ARG A 38 18.63 6.64 4.54
C ARG A 38 17.56 7.10 5.54
N PRO A 39 17.85 8.06 6.42
CA PRO A 39 16.84 8.69 7.23
C PRO A 39 15.71 9.27 6.38
N HIS A 40 14.50 9.27 6.94
CA HIS A 40 13.31 9.80 6.32
C HIS A 40 13.55 11.23 5.85
N THR A 41 13.33 11.49 4.55
CA THR A 41 13.76 12.78 3.95
C THR A 41 13.06 13.99 4.59
N VAL A 42 11.80 13.84 4.99
CA VAL A 42 11.00 14.90 5.64
C VAL A 42 11.11 14.90 7.17
N LEU A 43 10.84 13.77 7.83
CA LEU A 43 10.77 13.64 9.29
C LEU A 43 12.13 13.44 9.97
N GLY A 44 13.19 13.10 9.23
CA GLY A 44 14.54 12.87 9.74
C GLY A 44 14.72 11.60 10.58
N SER A 45 13.65 10.85 10.85
CA SER A 45 13.65 9.60 11.61
C SER A 45 14.18 8.42 10.79
N SER A 46 14.51 7.29 11.44
CA SER A 46 14.81 6.05 10.72
C SER A 46 13.56 5.53 10.01
N ILE A 47 13.63 5.17 8.72
CA ILE A 47 12.50 4.56 8.01
C ILE A 47 12.28 3.08 8.37
N THR A 48 13.25 2.44 9.01
CA THR A 48 13.21 1.01 9.38
C THR A 48 13.13 0.78 10.89
N GLY A 49 13.03 1.84 11.69
CA GLY A 49 13.16 1.77 13.14
C GLY A 49 14.58 1.38 13.62
N PRO A 50 14.72 0.89 14.87
CA PRO A 50 13.68 0.91 15.90
C PRO A 50 13.27 2.36 16.22
N TRP A 51 11.98 2.56 16.51
CA TRP A 51 11.45 3.84 16.97
C TRP A 51 11.26 3.82 18.49
N GLU A 52 10.84 4.96 19.04
CA GLU A 52 10.58 5.09 20.47
C GLU A 52 9.58 4.02 20.97
N PRO A 53 9.73 3.52 22.21
CA PRO A 53 8.80 2.57 22.80
C PRO A 53 7.36 3.06 22.74
N GLY A 54 6.44 2.17 22.36
CA GLY A 54 5.03 2.49 22.19
C GLY A 54 4.66 2.94 20.77
N THR A 55 5.62 3.17 19.87
CA THR A 55 5.33 3.37 18.45
C THR A 55 4.63 2.14 17.88
N ARG A 56 3.53 2.36 17.17
CA ARG A 56 2.75 1.32 16.48
C ARG A 56 2.92 1.46 14.97
N VAL A 57 2.63 0.37 14.25
CA VAL A 57 2.74 0.31 12.79
C VAL A 57 1.44 -0.17 12.17
N LEU A 58 1.01 0.51 11.11
CA LEU A 58 0.00 0.04 10.16
C LEU A 58 0.61 0.02 8.75
N TYR A 59 0.17 -0.94 7.95
CA TYR A 59 0.52 -1.01 6.53
C TYR A 59 -0.72 -0.72 5.70
N LEU A 60 -0.65 0.32 4.87
CA LEU A 60 -1.81 0.89 4.17
C LEU A 60 -1.52 0.95 2.68
N ALA A 61 -2.29 0.21 1.88
CA ALA A 61 -2.19 0.15 0.42
C ALA A 61 -3.39 0.84 -0.21
N MET A 62 -3.12 1.88 -1.01
CA MET A 62 -4.13 2.85 -1.46
C MET A 62 -3.98 3.19 -2.95
N GLY A 63 -3.41 2.27 -3.74
CA GLY A 63 -2.93 2.55 -5.09
C GLY A 63 -1.46 2.96 -5.09
N CYS A 64 -1.09 3.95 -5.92
CA CYS A 64 0.29 4.44 -5.99
C CYS A 64 0.81 4.86 -4.60
N PHE A 65 1.84 4.17 -4.12
CA PHE A 65 2.37 4.39 -2.77
C PHE A 65 3.04 5.76 -2.55
N TRP A 66 3.41 6.50 -3.61
CA TRP A 66 4.11 7.79 -3.48
C TRP A 66 3.22 8.83 -2.82
N GLY A 67 1.99 8.93 -3.32
CA GLY A 67 1.02 9.84 -2.75
C GLY A 67 0.46 9.33 -1.42
N ALA A 68 0.32 8.00 -1.27
CA ALA A 68 -0.11 7.40 0.00
C ALA A 68 0.87 7.75 1.13
N GLU A 69 2.18 7.60 0.87
CA GLU A 69 3.23 7.97 1.81
C GLU A 69 3.23 9.48 2.11
N GLU A 70 3.06 10.32 1.09
CA GLU A 70 2.99 11.78 1.24
C GLU A 70 1.88 12.23 2.18
N ILE A 71 0.70 11.59 2.08
CA ILE A 71 -0.42 11.87 2.97
C ILE A 71 -0.04 11.61 4.42
N TYR A 72 0.59 10.47 4.71
CA TYR A 72 0.83 10.05 6.10
C TYR A 72 2.00 10.77 6.77
N TRP A 73 3.08 11.12 6.08
CA TRP A 73 4.17 11.87 6.75
C TRP A 73 3.74 13.27 7.19
N GLN A 74 2.62 13.79 6.68
CA GLN A 74 2.05 15.09 7.06
C GLN A 74 1.14 15.01 8.30
N VAL A 75 0.76 13.81 8.74
CA VAL A 75 -0.16 13.62 9.85
C VAL A 75 0.58 13.84 11.18
N PRO A 76 0.15 14.80 12.02
CA PRO A 76 0.74 14.97 13.34
C PRO A 76 0.61 13.68 14.16
N GLY A 77 1.72 13.22 14.74
CA GLY A 77 1.79 11.94 15.46
C GLY A 77 2.39 10.80 14.66
N VAL A 78 2.49 10.91 13.33
CA VAL A 78 3.30 9.99 12.53
C VAL A 78 4.79 10.25 12.79
N VAL A 79 5.51 9.18 13.10
CA VAL A 79 6.93 9.18 13.47
C VAL A 79 7.81 8.92 12.26
N SER A 80 7.38 8.01 11.37
CA SER A 80 8.06 7.71 10.11
C SER A 80 7.08 7.07 9.14
N THR A 81 7.34 7.23 7.85
CA THR A 81 6.75 6.38 6.80
C THR A 81 7.82 5.70 5.97
N ALA A 82 7.43 4.66 5.23
CA ALA A 82 8.25 4.05 4.19
C ALA A 82 7.34 3.41 3.15
N VAL A 83 7.83 3.24 1.92
CA VAL A 83 7.09 2.55 0.85
C VAL A 83 7.73 1.21 0.50
N GLY A 84 6.89 0.27 0.09
CA GLY A 84 7.31 -1.09 -0.19
C GLY A 84 6.21 -1.97 -0.76
N TYR A 85 6.47 -3.28 -0.72
CA TYR A 85 5.66 -4.32 -1.32
C TYR A 85 5.24 -5.33 -0.25
N MET A 86 3.94 -5.60 -0.13
CA MET A 86 3.38 -6.52 0.89
C MET A 86 2.13 -7.25 0.34
N GLY A 87 1.71 -8.34 0.97
CA GLY A 87 0.53 -9.11 0.57
C GLY A 87 0.74 -10.02 -0.65
N GLY A 88 1.99 -10.28 -1.03
CA GLY A 88 2.37 -11.15 -2.13
C GLY A 88 3.30 -12.28 -1.68
N THR A 89 3.86 -13.00 -2.64
CA THR A 89 4.66 -14.21 -2.37
C THR A 89 6.13 -14.05 -2.72
N THR A 90 6.48 -13.21 -3.69
CA THR A 90 7.87 -13.06 -4.15
C THR A 90 8.74 -12.37 -3.09
N PRO A 91 9.83 -13.00 -2.61
CA PRO A 91 10.69 -12.36 -1.62
C PRO A 91 11.54 -11.23 -2.21
N ASN A 92 11.63 -10.12 -1.47
CA ASN A 92 12.42 -8.93 -1.80
C ASN A 92 12.23 -8.46 -3.25
N PRO A 93 10.99 -8.26 -3.76
CA PRO A 93 10.77 -7.92 -5.16
C PRO A 93 11.27 -6.50 -5.47
N THR A 94 11.65 -6.23 -6.73
CA THR A 94 11.88 -4.85 -7.21
C THR A 94 10.58 -4.19 -7.66
N TYR A 95 10.63 -2.89 -7.90
CA TYR A 95 9.54 -2.16 -8.52
C TYR A 95 9.14 -2.75 -9.88
N GLU A 96 10.11 -3.03 -10.76
CA GLU A 96 9.85 -3.55 -12.10
C GLU A 96 9.22 -4.95 -12.05
N GLU A 97 9.67 -5.79 -11.13
CA GLU A 97 9.09 -7.11 -10.91
C GLU A 97 7.63 -6.98 -10.45
N THR A 98 7.36 -6.10 -9.48
CA THR A 98 5.99 -5.88 -8.97
C THR A 98 5.06 -5.31 -10.04
N CYS A 99 5.56 -4.40 -10.89
CA CYS A 99 4.84 -3.84 -12.03
C CYS A 99 4.39 -4.88 -13.08
N THR A 100 4.95 -6.09 -13.05
CA THR A 100 4.51 -7.21 -13.92
C THR A 100 3.25 -7.91 -13.42
N ALA A 101 2.79 -7.61 -12.19
CA ALA A 101 1.74 -8.32 -11.46
C ALA A 101 2.07 -9.79 -11.13
N ARG A 102 3.32 -10.23 -11.35
CA ARG A 102 3.76 -11.61 -11.10
C ARG A 102 4.38 -11.82 -9.71
N THR A 103 4.34 -10.81 -8.84
CA THR A 103 4.84 -10.94 -7.45
C THR A 103 3.72 -11.18 -6.44
N GLY A 104 2.47 -10.87 -6.82
CA GLY A 104 1.30 -10.88 -5.95
C GLY A 104 1.23 -9.71 -4.97
N HIS A 105 2.29 -8.92 -4.84
CA HIS A 105 2.35 -7.81 -3.89
C HIS A 105 1.49 -6.63 -4.32
N THR A 106 1.05 -5.86 -3.33
CA THR A 106 0.51 -4.50 -3.51
C THR A 106 1.49 -3.45 -3.02
N GLU A 107 1.49 -2.30 -3.68
CA GLU A 107 2.18 -1.10 -3.24
C GLU A 107 1.60 -0.64 -1.90
N THR A 108 2.46 -0.59 -0.89
CA THR A 108 2.06 -0.44 0.51
C THR A 108 2.89 0.65 1.17
N ALA A 109 2.24 1.55 1.90
CA ALA A 109 2.89 2.48 2.81
C ALA A 109 2.94 1.89 4.22
N LEU A 110 4.13 1.77 4.80
CA LEU A 110 4.34 1.58 6.23
C LEU A 110 4.13 2.93 6.92
N VAL A 111 3.28 2.96 7.94
CA VAL A 111 3.03 4.13 8.78
C VAL A 111 3.36 3.79 10.23
N ALA A 112 4.48 4.33 10.72
CA ALA A 112 4.88 4.24 12.13
C ALA A 112 4.40 5.49 12.86
N TYR A 113 3.64 5.34 13.94
CA TYR A 113 2.97 6.45 14.62
C TYR A 113 2.96 6.29 16.15
N ASP A 114 2.81 7.44 16.81
CA ASP A 114 2.63 7.56 18.26
C ASP A 114 1.12 7.50 18.59
N PRO A 115 0.62 6.39 19.18
CA PRO A 115 -0.80 6.22 19.46
C PRO A 115 -1.34 7.18 20.53
N THR A 116 -0.47 7.95 21.20
CA THR A 116 -0.89 9.01 22.13
C THR A 116 -1.20 10.33 21.43
N LYS A 117 -0.84 10.46 20.14
CA LYS A 117 -1.00 11.68 19.33
C LYS A 117 -1.97 11.50 18.17
N VAL A 118 -2.01 10.30 17.59
CA VAL A 118 -2.94 9.96 16.50
C VAL A 118 -3.45 8.54 16.72
N THR A 119 -4.75 8.38 16.58
CA THR A 119 -5.45 7.10 16.77
C THR A 119 -5.50 6.27 15.49
N GLU A 120 -5.72 4.97 15.64
CA GLU A 120 -5.99 4.07 14.52
C GLU A 120 -7.19 4.53 13.68
N GLU A 121 -8.26 5.00 14.32
CA GLU A 121 -9.46 5.49 13.62
C GLU A 121 -9.16 6.73 12.79
N GLU A 122 -8.33 7.67 13.27
CA GLU A 122 -7.93 8.86 12.50
C GLU A 122 -7.11 8.49 11.26
N LEU A 123 -6.16 7.56 11.40
CA LEU A 123 -5.38 7.05 10.26
C LEU A 123 -6.28 6.30 9.26
N LEU A 124 -7.21 5.47 9.75
CA LEU A 124 -8.14 4.72 8.91
C LEU A 124 -9.17 5.64 8.24
N LYS A 125 -9.63 6.70 8.90
CA LYS A 125 -10.46 7.73 8.27
C LYS A 125 -9.75 8.34 7.06
N ILE A 126 -8.48 8.71 7.20
CA ILE A 126 -7.65 9.21 6.10
C ILE A 126 -7.54 8.14 5.00
N PHE A 127 -7.31 6.88 5.38
CA PHE A 127 -7.27 5.75 4.45
C PHE A 127 -8.54 5.69 3.59
N TRP A 128 -9.71 5.64 4.21
CA TRP A 128 -10.99 5.51 3.52
C TRP A 128 -11.32 6.71 2.63
N GLU A 129 -10.94 7.94 3.02
CA GLU A 129 -11.25 9.15 2.25
C GLU A 129 -10.28 9.46 1.10
N ARG A 130 -9.06 8.89 1.14
CA ARG A 130 -7.98 9.26 0.20
C ARG A 130 -7.75 8.25 -0.92
N HIS A 131 -8.61 7.26 -1.08
CA HIS A 131 -8.65 6.38 -2.26
C HIS A 131 -10.06 5.86 -2.53
N ASP A 132 -10.26 5.14 -3.63
CA ASP A 132 -11.48 4.40 -3.89
C ASP A 132 -11.29 2.91 -3.51
N PRO A 133 -11.91 2.43 -2.41
CA PRO A 133 -11.75 1.07 -1.92
C PRO A 133 -12.60 0.03 -2.66
N THR A 134 -13.36 0.40 -3.70
CA THR A 134 -14.29 -0.52 -4.40
C THR A 134 -13.79 -0.97 -5.77
N GLN A 135 -12.55 -0.65 -6.13
CA GLN A 135 -12.03 -0.84 -7.50
C GLN A 135 -11.30 -2.16 -7.73
N GLY A 136 -11.07 -2.97 -6.69
CA GLY A 136 -10.38 -4.26 -6.79
C GLY A 136 -8.92 -4.10 -7.19
N PHE A 137 -8.52 -4.75 -8.29
CA PHE A 137 -7.15 -4.71 -8.82
C PHE A 137 -6.89 -3.47 -9.68
N ARG A 138 -7.26 -2.29 -9.16
CA ARG A 138 -7.13 -0.99 -9.80
C ARG A 138 -7.23 0.12 -8.76
N GLN A 139 -6.55 1.24 -9.00
CA GLN A 139 -6.83 2.52 -8.36
C GLN A 139 -6.81 3.67 -9.39
N GLY A 140 -7.96 4.25 -9.68
CA GLY A 140 -8.13 5.27 -10.71
C GLY A 140 -7.68 4.79 -12.09
N ASN A 141 -6.61 5.42 -12.59
CA ASN A 141 -5.98 5.09 -13.87
C ASN A 141 -4.90 3.99 -13.74
N ASP A 142 -4.49 3.66 -12.51
CA ASP A 142 -3.45 2.68 -12.24
C ASP A 142 -4.09 1.28 -12.17
N VAL A 143 -3.90 0.48 -13.22
CA VAL A 143 -4.52 -0.84 -13.38
C VAL A 143 -3.52 -1.94 -13.04
N GLY A 144 -3.86 -2.79 -12.08
CA GLY A 144 -3.09 -3.97 -11.70
C GLY A 144 -3.30 -4.41 -10.25
N THR A 145 -3.02 -5.68 -9.96
CA THR A 145 -3.10 -6.27 -8.60
C THR A 145 -2.20 -5.54 -7.60
N GLN A 146 -1.17 -4.86 -8.08
CA GLN A 146 -0.25 -4.09 -7.27
C GLN A 146 -0.81 -2.74 -6.78
N TYR A 147 -1.97 -2.33 -7.25
CA TYR A 147 -2.62 -1.07 -6.84
C TYR A 147 -3.89 -1.30 -6.02
N ARG A 148 -4.11 -2.54 -5.56
CA ARG A 148 -5.31 -2.88 -4.80
C ARG A 148 -5.31 -2.23 -3.43
N SER A 149 -6.51 -1.97 -2.94
CA SER A 149 -6.74 -1.51 -1.57
C SER A 149 -6.41 -2.63 -0.57
N ALA A 150 -5.61 -2.34 0.45
CA ALA A 150 -5.32 -3.28 1.54
C ALA A 150 -4.96 -2.56 2.85
N VAL A 151 -5.27 -3.20 3.97
CA VAL A 151 -4.85 -2.80 5.32
C VAL A 151 -4.28 -4.00 6.06
N TYR A 152 -3.02 -3.89 6.46
CA TYR A 152 -2.37 -4.91 7.29
C TYR A 152 -2.01 -4.37 8.67
N TRP A 153 -2.59 -4.97 9.72
CA TRP A 153 -2.39 -4.53 11.09
C TRP A 153 -1.37 -5.38 11.86
N THR A 154 -0.72 -4.78 12.84
CA THR A 154 0.33 -5.44 13.64
C THR A 154 -0.11 -5.82 15.04
N THR A 155 -1.27 -5.32 15.49
CA THR A 155 -1.80 -5.57 16.85
C THR A 155 -3.28 -5.98 16.81
N PRO A 156 -3.76 -6.77 17.78
CA PRO A 156 -5.18 -7.13 17.87
C PRO A 156 -6.11 -5.91 18.02
N GLU A 157 -5.69 -4.88 18.75
CA GLU A 157 -6.47 -3.66 18.97
C GLU A 157 -6.75 -2.91 17.65
N GLN A 158 -5.78 -2.91 16.73
CA GLN A 158 -5.96 -2.37 15.39
C GLN A 158 -7.01 -3.15 14.59
N ALA A 159 -7.14 -4.47 14.81
CA ALA A 159 -8.08 -5.30 14.04
C ALA A 159 -9.54 -4.84 14.23
N GLU A 160 -9.92 -4.50 15.47
CA GLU A 160 -11.26 -4.00 15.78
C GLU A 160 -11.52 -2.66 15.09
N ALA A 161 -10.57 -1.72 15.16
CA ALA A 161 -10.67 -0.42 14.49
C ALA A 161 -10.78 -0.57 12.96
N VAL A 162 -9.98 -1.48 12.37
CA VAL A 162 -10.02 -1.77 10.94
C VAL A 162 -11.39 -2.32 10.52
N GLN A 163 -11.92 -3.30 11.25
CA GLN A 163 -13.21 -3.91 10.93
C GLN A 163 -14.39 -2.93 11.09
N GLU A 164 -14.42 -2.18 12.19
CA GLU A 164 -15.50 -1.24 12.46
C GLU A 164 -15.50 -0.08 11.47
N THR A 165 -14.33 0.50 11.18
CA THR A 165 -14.25 1.59 10.20
C THR A 165 -14.58 1.13 8.78
N ALA A 166 -14.15 -0.09 8.38
CA ALA A 166 -14.52 -0.68 7.10
C ALA A 166 -16.04 -0.86 6.98
N LYS A 167 -16.69 -1.38 8.02
CA LYS A 167 -18.14 -1.57 8.05
C LYS A 167 -18.89 -0.24 7.93
N ARG A 168 -18.52 0.76 8.74
CA ARG A 168 -19.13 2.10 8.70
C ARG A 168 -18.98 2.73 7.32
N TYR A 169 -17.80 2.64 6.70
CA TYR A 169 -17.59 3.20 5.38
C TYR A 169 -18.35 2.44 4.28
N ALA A 170 -18.45 1.11 4.38
CA ALA A 170 -19.23 0.30 3.45
C ALA A 170 -20.72 0.71 3.42
N GLU A 171 -21.32 1.02 4.57
CA GLU A 171 -22.70 1.50 4.66
C GLU A 171 -22.87 2.84 3.91
N VAL A 172 -21.93 3.77 4.10
CA VAL A 172 -21.95 5.08 3.43
C VAL A 172 -21.75 4.95 1.92
N LEU A 173 -20.80 4.14 1.48
CA LEU A 173 -20.54 3.89 0.06
C LEU A 173 -21.73 3.21 -0.62
N SER A 174 -22.32 2.19 0.02
CA SER A 174 -23.51 1.50 -0.47
C SER A 174 -24.69 2.46 -0.64
N ALA A 175 -24.92 3.35 0.32
CA ALA A 175 -25.96 4.38 0.24
C ALA A 175 -25.72 5.39 -0.91
N LYS A 176 -24.49 5.50 -1.40
CA LYS A 176 -24.11 6.34 -2.55
C LYS A 176 -24.07 5.56 -3.87
N GLY A 177 -24.39 4.27 -3.87
CA GLY A 177 -24.45 3.43 -5.07
C GLY A 177 -23.10 2.89 -5.54
N TYR A 178 -22.08 2.88 -4.67
CA TYR A 178 -20.81 2.20 -4.94
C TYR A 178 -20.94 0.70 -4.77
N ASP A 179 -20.05 -0.04 -5.44
CA ASP A 179 -19.88 -1.47 -5.25
C ASP A 179 -19.36 -1.80 -3.83
N ALA A 180 -19.33 -3.08 -3.49
CA ALA A 180 -18.78 -3.52 -2.21
C ALA A 180 -17.28 -3.16 -2.09
N ILE A 181 -16.85 -2.87 -0.86
CA ILE A 181 -15.43 -2.66 -0.56
C ILE A 181 -14.63 -3.91 -0.94
N THR A 182 -13.53 -3.69 -1.66
CA THR A 182 -12.59 -4.71 -2.14
C THR A 182 -11.28 -4.74 -1.34
N THR A 183 -11.17 -3.92 -0.30
CA THR A 183 -10.00 -3.83 0.56
C THR A 183 -9.67 -5.17 1.19
N GLU A 184 -8.43 -5.62 0.99
CA GLU A 184 -7.88 -6.79 1.68
C GLU A 184 -7.58 -6.43 3.14
N LEU A 185 -8.21 -7.11 4.09
CA LEU A 185 -8.06 -6.88 5.52
C LEU A 185 -7.45 -8.12 6.17
N ALA A 186 -6.19 -8.03 6.60
CA ALA A 186 -5.51 -9.16 7.25
C ALA A 186 -4.50 -8.71 8.31
N PRO A 187 -4.17 -9.54 9.32
CA PRO A 187 -3.00 -9.31 10.14
C PRO A 187 -1.73 -9.31 9.28
N ALA A 188 -0.78 -8.43 9.58
CA ALA A 188 0.50 -8.35 8.88
C ALA A 188 1.29 -9.68 8.95
N ALA A 189 1.14 -10.42 10.04
CA ALA A 189 1.73 -11.75 10.19
C ALA A 189 1.19 -12.79 9.18
N GLU A 190 -0.04 -12.60 8.68
CA GLU A 190 -0.67 -13.47 7.69
C GLU A 190 -0.44 -12.97 6.26
N ALA A 191 -0.44 -11.64 6.06
CA ALA A 191 -0.15 -11.01 4.76
C ALA A 191 1.31 -11.17 4.31
N GLY A 192 2.21 -11.55 5.23
CA GLY A 192 3.62 -11.78 4.96
C GLY A 192 4.50 -10.55 5.22
N PRO A 193 5.82 -10.69 5.00
CA PRO A 193 6.77 -9.61 5.28
C PRO A 193 6.55 -8.39 4.37
N PHE A 194 6.83 -7.21 4.92
CA PHE A 194 6.96 -5.97 4.17
C PHE A 194 8.36 -5.86 3.58
N TYR A 195 8.46 -5.69 2.26
CA TYR A 195 9.72 -5.48 1.56
C TYR A 195 9.85 -4.01 1.18
N TYR A 196 10.85 -3.33 1.75
CA TYR A 196 11.15 -1.94 1.41
C TYR A 196 11.47 -1.78 -0.08
N ALA A 197 10.82 -0.82 -0.73
CA ALA A 197 11.14 -0.42 -2.09
C ALA A 197 12.49 0.30 -2.14
N GLU A 198 13.01 0.49 -3.34
CA GLU A 198 14.25 1.19 -3.65
C GLU A 198 14.30 2.59 -3.00
N ASP A 199 15.49 3.06 -2.66
CA ASP A 199 15.71 4.35 -1.98
C ASP A 199 15.13 5.55 -2.76
N TYR A 200 15.08 5.47 -4.08
CA TYR A 200 14.50 6.52 -4.91
C TYR A 200 12.98 6.62 -4.75
N HIS A 201 12.28 5.57 -4.35
CA HIS A 201 10.85 5.60 -4.07
C HIS A 201 10.52 6.17 -2.69
N GLN A 202 11.41 6.03 -1.72
CA GLN A 202 11.20 6.52 -0.35
C GLN A 202 11.04 8.05 -0.35
N GLN A 203 9.93 8.57 0.16
CA GLN A 203 9.59 10.00 0.16
C GLN A 203 9.74 10.68 -1.21
N TYR A 204 9.37 9.96 -2.27
CA TYR A 204 9.56 10.39 -3.66
C TYR A 204 9.01 11.80 -3.94
N LEU A 205 7.86 12.14 -3.37
CA LEU A 205 7.17 13.43 -3.57
C LEU A 205 7.63 14.56 -2.65
N SER A 206 8.61 14.32 -1.77
CA SER A 206 9.15 15.37 -0.91
C SER A 206 9.75 16.52 -1.73
N ASP A 207 9.76 17.72 -1.15
CA ASP A 207 10.34 18.94 -1.77
C ASP A 207 11.81 18.76 -2.19
N ALA A 208 12.55 17.91 -1.47
CA ALA A 208 13.95 17.61 -1.76
C ALA A 208 14.15 16.65 -2.94
N LYS A 209 13.11 15.89 -3.34
CA LYS A 209 13.19 14.89 -4.41
C LYS A 209 12.35 15.33 -5.63
N ASN A 210 11.02 15.28 -5.54
CA ASN A 210 10.13 15.56 -6.67
C ASN A 210 8.83 16.28 -6.23
N PRO A 211 8.85 17.58 -5.88
CA PRO A 211 7.67 18.31 -5.39
C PRO A 211 6.49 18.36 -6.38
N ASN A 212 6.81 18.31 -7.68
CA ASN A 212 5.84 18.31 -8.78
C ASN A 212 5.58 16.90 -9.33
N GLY A 213 5.93 15.86 -8.57
CA GLY A 213 5.68 14.47 -8.96
C GLY A 213 4.18 14.15 -9.03
N TYR A 214 3.89 13.02 -9.67
CA TYR A 214 2.52 12.55 -9.88
C TYR A 214 1.88 12.11 -8.56
N ARG A 215 0.71 12.70 -8.24
CA ARG A 215 -0.12 12.35 -7.08
C ARG A 215 -1.33 11.55 -7.58
N CYS A 216 -1.20 10.23 -7.66
CA CYS A 216 -2.31 9.37 -8.12
C CYS A 216 -3.26 9.03 -6.98
N HIS A 217 -4.28 9.87 -6.78
CA HIS A 217 -5.39 9.51 -5.90
C HIS A 217 -6.71 9.71 -6.63
N ALA A 218 -7.31 8.59 -7.03
CA ALA A 218 -8.73 8.57 -7.30
C ALA A 218 -9.43 8.35 -5.96
N THR A 219 -10.20 9.34 -5.52
CA THR A 219 -10.99 9.26 -4.28
C THR A 219 -12.46 9.10 -4.63
N THR A 220 -13.24 8.44 -3.78
CA THR A 220 -14.71 8.42 -3.90
C THR A 220 -15.33 9.82 -3.75
N GLY A 221 -14.62 10.75 -3.07
CA GLY A 221 -15.13 12.06 -2.69
C GLY A 221 -16.21 12.00 -1.60
N VAL A 222 -16.45 10.81 -1.02
CA VAL A 222 -17.44 10.57 0.02
C VAL A 222 -16.76 10.68 1.38
N PRO A 223 -17.18 11.62 2.25
CA PRO A 223 -16.57 11.77 3.57
C PRO A 223 -16.85 10.54 4.44
N PHE A 224 -15.90 10.19 5.31
CA PHE A 224 -16.09 9.18 6.33
C PHE A 224 -17.12 9.68 7.35
N PRO A 225 -18.07 8.84 7.81
CA PRO A 225 -19.09 9.27 8.74
C PRO A 225 -18.44 9.66 10.08
N ASP A 226 -18.85 10.78 10.66
CA ASP A 226 -18.40 11.14 12.01
C ASP A 226 -18.83 10.07 13.02
N ALA A 227 -18.09 9.96 14.14
CA ALA A 227 -18.50 9.09 15.24
C ALA A 227 -19.88 9.53 15.74
N ALA A 228 -20.77 8.55 15.95
CA ALA A 228 -22.12 8.77 16.46
C ALA A 228 -22.11 9.25 17.92
#